data_AF-A0A800FIY3-F1
#
_entry.id   AF-A0A800FIY3-F1
#
_cell.length_a   1.000
_cell.length_b   1.000
_cell.length_c   1.000
_cell.angle_alpha   90.00
_cell.angle_beta   90.00
_cell.angle_gamma   90.00
#
_symmetry.space_group_name_H-M   'P 1'
#
loop_
_entity.id
_entity.type
_entity.pdbx_description
1 polymer ?
#
loop_
_entity_poly.entity_id
_entity_poly.type
_entity_poly.pdbx_seq_one_letter_code
_entity_poly.pdbx_strand_id
1 'polypeptide(L)'
;MLIEEVTAVLGRRPNADELTFIKSVMGSIQIQYPFPGLNSIIMGDGQGSAENGQLIIGLEGKSNIIRTKAKMQCAAQGGKGQLKISFPNAKFLVGDKINSEHRKPVPGDNLIYLKAATDAEVTLLNVWNEAHLSAVTVVNQGWLGVSILSLCAEQELGVDLILTNKRQLGDYNSRNISGFLFSVPTADFKKMNTWKSRWKNLGSFTVSNKITFSYRGNMIGTLPARLFHELQERRLPIIPQTTPKKEHSNANKYVKEPANFKLVLKKLVKAQQDLITLKFTPIRQRITPFTAINSSFVLSASDHPYIKPQEPRVGSMITIANAARHLVCLGVKPVYMAAAFHGGDLNNDTDRWILHELVSGSREAATAFQLRYVNGMITKNNSLHPIVDVITAGAGKVRCSPEFNTPGDFVTMIGSLRGETGSSMYADIIHKNKQVGHPSTIDIVMECRLQEVILQGIAVGLIRSAVNVSRGGLAVAIANSLFLGSDGLGARIHFSRKIRNDELLFGETQGLVVVTLCENDLIEFERICMTTGVPSTTIGRITDDGNYIFNDLINIPVKQLSK
;
A
#
# COMPACT_ATOMS: atom_id res chain seq x y z
N MET A 1 29.03 -18.97 -0.61
CA MET A 1 29.43 -18.74 0.79
C MET A 1 30.71 -19.48 1.04
N LEU A 2 31.78 -18.73 1.28
CA LEU A 2 33.11 -19.29 1.53
C LEU A 2 33.21 -19.71 3.01
N ILE A 3 33.84 -20.86 3.28
CA ILE A 3 34.04 -21.36 4.66
C ILE A 3 34.87 -20.36 5.48
N GLU A 4 35.77 -19.64 4.82
CA GLU A 4 36.61 -18.58 5.41
C GLU A 4 35.76 -17.44 5.99
N GLU A 5 34.74 -16.97 5.27
CA GLU A 5 33.81 -15.94 5.76
C GLU A 5 33.13 -16.37 7.05
N VAL A 6 32.61 -17.60 7.07
CA VAL A 6 31.92 -18.16 8.24
C VAL A 6 32.88 -18.33 9.40
N THR A 7 34.10 -18.78 9.14
CA THR A 7 35.14 -18.98 10.16
C THR A 7 35.57 -17.66 10.78
N ALA A 8 35.70 -16.60 9.97
CA ALA A 8 36.05 -15.27 10.43
C ALA A 8 34.99 -14.69 11.38
N VAL A 9 33.70 -14.90 11.09
CA VAL A 9 32.60 -14.43 11.95
C VAL A 9 32.44 -15.31 13.19
N LEU A 10 32.53 -16.63 13.02
CA LEU A 10 32.30 -17.59 14.11
C LEU A 10 33.49 -17.68 15.09
N GLY A 11 34.69 -17.27 14.67
CA GLY A 11 35.93 -17.39 15.44
C GLY A 11 36.48 -18.82 15.52
N ARG A 12 35.83 -19.78 14.86
CA ARG A 12 36.25 -21.18 14.75
C ARG A 12 35.73 -21.80 13.46
N ARG A 13 36.32 -22.91 13.05
CA ARG A 13 35.81 -23.69 11.91
C ARG A 13 34.47 -24.35 12.29
N PRO A 14 33.40 -24.16 11.51
CA PRO A 14 32.14 -24.88 11.73
C PRO A 14 32.31 -26.36 11.41
N ASN A 15 31.58 -27.23 12.12
CA ASN A 15 31.53 -28.65 11.77
C ASN A 15 30.65 -28.89 10.52
N ALA A 16 30.62 -30.12 9.99
CA ALA A 16 29.89 -30.43 8.76
C ALA A 16 28.36 -30.21 8.86
N ASP A 17 27.77 -30.55 10.01
CA ASP A 17 26.34 -30.37 10.27
C ASP A 17 25.99 -28.87 10.39
N GLU A 18 26.82 -28.10 11.12
CA GLU A 18 26.74 -26.63 11.23
C GLU A 18 26.86 -25.95 9.87
N LEU A 19 27.84 -26.35 9.06
CA LEU A 19 28.02 -25.77 7.73
C LEU A 19 26.81 -26.03 6.83
N THR A 20 26.18 -27.20 6.94
CA THR A 20 24.97 -27.57 6.18
C THR A 20 23.79 -26.69 6.59
N PHE A 21 23.58 -26.52 7.90
CA PHE A 21 22.56 -25.63 8.44
C PHE A 21 22.79 -24.17 8.03
N ILE A 22 24.02 -23.66 8.16
CA ILE A 22 24.38 -22.29 7.79
C ILE A 22 24.08 -22.03 6.32
N LYS A 23 24.46 -22.96 5.41
CA LYS A 23 24.15 -22.86 3.98
C LYS A 23 22.65 -22.81 3.72
N SER A 24 21.87 -23.66 4.39
CA SER A 24 20.42 -23.69 4.23
C SER A 24 19.76 -22.40 4.73
N VAL A 25 20.09 -21.94 5.94
CA VAL A 25 19.52 -20.70 6.50
C VAL A 25 19.94 -19.46 5.72
N MET A 26 21.20 -19.35 5.29
CA MET A 26 21.63 -18.23 4.42
C MET A 26 20.93 -18.25 3.07
N GLY A 27 20.68 -19.43 2.50
CA GLY A 27 19.86 -19.57 1.30
C GLY A 27 18.42 -19.10 1.52
N SER A 28 17.87 -19.32 2.72
CA SER A 28 16.54 -18.87 3.12
C SER A 28 16.46 -17.34 3.18
N ILE A 29 17.44 -16.69 3.81
CA ILE A 29 17.59 -15.23 3.88
C ILE A 29 17.63 -14.63 2.47
N GLN A 30 18.41 -15.22 1.55
CA GLN A 30 18.52 -14.73 0.17
C GLN A 30 17.20 -14.85 -0.60
N ILE A 31 16.39 -15.89 -0.33
CA ILE A 31 15.06 -16.07 -0.95
C ILE A 31 14.05 -15.06 -0.42
N GLN A 32 14.06 -14.76 0.89
CA GLN A 32 13.16 -13.76 1.48
C GLN A 32 13.57 -12.34 1.09
N TYR A 33 14.88 -12.08 1.05
CA TYR A 33 15.43 -10.75 0.79
C TYR A 33 16.28 -10.71 -0.47
N PRO A 34 15.70 -10.96 -1.67
CA PRO A 34 16.47 -10.97 -2.91
C PRO A 34 17.03 -9.58 -3.27
N PHE A 35 16.48 -8.51 -2.69
CA PHE A 35 16.94 -7.12 -2.83
C PHE A 35 16.98 -6.44 -1.45
N PRO A 36 18.04 -6.66 -0.64
CA PRO A 36 18.06 -6.22 0.76
C PRO A 36 17.79 -4.73 0.99
N GLY A 37 18.31 -3.84 0.11
CA GLY A 37 18.09 -2.39 0.21
C GLY A 37 16.64 -1.95 -0.01
N LEU A 38 15.80 -2.76 -0.66
CA LEU A 38 14.36 -2.50 -0.83
C LEU A 38 13.51 -3.06 0.32
N ASN A 39 14.00 -4.12 0.96
CA ASN A 39 13.24 -4.82 2.00
C ASN A 39 13.22 -4.08 3.33
N SER A 40 14.27 -3.35 3.70
CA SER A 40 14.24 -2.48 4.89
C SER A 40 13.18 -1.37 4.77
N ILE A 41 12.78 -1.02 3.55
CA ILE A 41 11.77 0.02 3.29
C ILE A 41 10.35 -0.56 3.34
N ILE A 42 10.14 -1.81 2.93
CA ILE A 42 8.83 -2.49 2.98
C ILE A 42 8.57 -3.17 4.33
N MET A 43 9.62 -3.63 5.00
CA MET A 43 9.58 -4.43 6.23
C MET A 43 9.96 -3.63 7.50
N GLY A 44 10.01 -2.29 7.42
CA GLY A 44 10.43 -1.43 8.53
C GLY A 44 9.73 -1.75 9.85
N ASP A 45 10.46 -1.52 10.96
CA ASP A 45 10.17 -1.90 12.35
C ASP A 45 8.68 -2.04 12.70
N GLY A 46 8.16 -3.25 12.53
CA GLY A 46 6.79 -3.61 12.90
C GLY A 46 5.96 -4.08 11.71
N GLN A 47 6.23 -5.30 11.24
CA GLN A 47 5.16 -6.08 10.63
C GLN A 47 4.00 -6.22 11.63
N GLY A 48 2.77 -6.13 11.11
CA GLY A 48 1.60 -6.67 11.80
C GLY A 48 0.85 -5.63 12.61
N SER A 49 -0.27 -5.21 12.04
CA SER A 49 -1.33 -4.41 12.66
C SER A 49 -0.99 -2.96 13.03
N ALA A 50 -1.98 -2.11 12.80
CA ALA A 50 -2.18 -0.85 13.49
C ALA A 50 -1.83 -0.94 14.98
N GLU A 51 -1.23 0.09 15.59
CA GLU A 51 -1.32 0.24 17.05
C GLU A 51 -2.82 0.26 17.42
N ASN A 52 -3.21 -0.56 18.39
CA ASN A 52 -4.59 -1.01 18.71
C ASN A 52 -5.16 -2.16 17.87
N GLY A 53 -4.37 -2.77 16.99
CA GLY A 53 -4.53 -4.17 16.61
C GLY A 53 -5.83 -4.53 15.91
N GLN A 54 -6.44 -3.68 15.08
CA GLN A 54 -7.69 -4.04 14.39
C GLN A 54 -7.57 -4.17 12.87
N LEU A 55 -6.67 -3.47 12.16
CA LEU A 55 -6.60 -3.54 10.70
C LEU A 55 -5.54 -4.54 10.22
N ILE A 56 -5.95 -5.46 9.33
CA ILE A 56 -5.09 -6.45 8.69
C ILE A 56 -5.16 -6.28 7.17
N ILE A 57 -4.01 -6.22 6.50
CA ILE A 57 -3.93 -6.20 5.04
C ILE A 57 -2.96 -7.28 4.55
N GLY A 58 -3.48 -8.27 3.83
CA GLY A 58 -2.69 -9.27 3.11
C GLY A 58 -2.53 -8.90 1.63
N LEU A 59 -1.39 -9.24 1.03
CA LEU A 59 -1.03 -8.92 -0.36
C LEU A 59 -0.67 -10.18 -1.15
N GLU A 60 -1.17 -10.25 -2.38
CA GLU A 60 -0.89 -11.32 -3.34
C GLU A 60 -0.73 -10.75 -4.76
N GLY A 61 0.23 -11.27 -5.53
CA GLY A 61 0.47 -10.87 -6.91
C GLY A 61 1.12 -11.99 -7.72
N LYS A 62 0.77 -12.09 -9.01
CA LYS A 62 1.20 -13.21 -9.89
C LYS A 62 2.71 -13.32 -10.01
N SER A 63 3.39 -12.18 -10.10
CA SER A 63 4.84 -12.09 -10.25
C SER A 63 5.54 -11.59 -8.99
N ASN A 64 4.93 -11.84 -7.82
CA ASN A 64 5.54 -11.51 -6.53
C ASN A 64 6.87 -12.26 -6.37
N ILE A 65 7.93 -11.49 -6.06
CA ILE A 65 9.30 -12.02 -5.93
C ILE A 65 9.45 -13.05 -4.80
N ILE A 66 8.57 -13.00 -3.79
CA ILE A 66 8.59 -13.85 -2.60
C ILE A 66 7.37 -14.77 -2.47
N ARG A 67 6.43 -14.72 -3.42
CA ARG A 67 5.27 -15.62 -3.52
C ARG A 67 4.37 -15.67 -2.26
N THR A 68 4.10 -14.52 -1.65
CA THR A 68 3.17 -14.43 -0.52
C THR A 68 1.73 -14.73 -0.94
N LYS A 69 0.94 -15.24 0.01
CA LYS A 69 -0.51 -15.40 -0.12
C LYS A 69 -1.23 -14.50 0.88
N ALA A 70 -2.07 -13.60 0.38
CA ALA A 70 -2.80 -12.63 1.19
C ALA A 70 -3.61 -13.29 2.33
N LYS A 71 -4.31 -14.41 2.05
CA LYS A 71 -5.08 -15.15 3.07
C LYS A 71 -4.22 -15.67 4.22
N MET A 72 -3.04 -16.21 3.92
CA MET A 72 -2.13 -16.69 4.95
C MET A 72 -1.62 -15.52 5.80
N GLN A 73 -1.29 -14.39 5.19
CA GLN A 73 -0.87 -13.19 5.93
C GLN A 73 -1.97 -12.67 6.87
N CYS A 74 -3.25 -12.72 6.44
CA CYS A 74 -4.37 -12.38 7.32
C CYS A 74 -4.51 -13.36 8.48
N ALA A 75 -4.45 -14.66 8.20
CA ALA A 75 -4.60 -15.71 9.22
C ALA A 75 -3.47 -15.69 10.25
N ALA A 76 -2.23 -15.39 9.82
CA ALA A 76 -1.09 -15.23 10.72
C ALA A 76 -1.31 -14.08 11.71
N GLN A 77 -1.98 -13.02 11.27
CA GLN A 77 -2.39 -11.91 12.14
C GLN A 77 -3.65 -12.19 12.96
N GLY A 78 -4.21 -13.41 12.91
CA GLY A 78 -5.38 -13.80 13.69
C GLY A 78 -6.71 -13.27 13.12
N GLY A 79 -6.77 -12.94 11.83
CA GLY A 79 -7.96 -12.42 11.18
C GLY A 79 -8.33 -13.14 9.88
N LYS A 80 -9.57 -12.90 9.43
CA LYS A 80 -10.04 -13.35 8.11
C LYS A 80 -10.15 -12.14 7.18
N GLY A 81 -9.78 -12.34 5.92
CA GLY A 81 -10.03 -11.33 4.89
C GLY A 81 -11.53 -11.13 4.66
N GLN A 82 -12.00 -9.90 4.80
CA GLN A 82 -13.40 -9.52 4.65
C GLN A 82 -13.66 -8.79 3.33
N LEU A 83 -12.72 -7.92 2.94
CA LEU A 83 -12.78 -7.13 1.72
C LEU A 83 -11.63 -7.49 0.81
N LYS A 84 -11.95 -7.73 -0.47
CA LYS A 84 -10.93 -7.84 -1.52
C LYS A 84 -10.92 -6.58 -2.38
N ILE A 85 -9.74 -6.00 -2.57
CA ILE A 85 -9.47 -4.93 -3.53
C ILE A 85 -8.51 -5.50 -4.58
N SER A 86 -8.85 -5.37 -5.86
CA SER A 86 -8.10 -6.01 -6.95
C SER A 86 -7.63 -4.98 -7.96
N PHE A 87 -6.32 -4.90 -8.10
CA PHE A 87 -5.62 -4.19 -9.17
C PHE A 87 -5.18 -5.19 -10.26
N PRO A 88 -4.71 -4.74 -11.43
CA PRO A 88 -4.29 -5.65 -12.50
C PRO A 88 -3.20 -6.66 -12.09
N ASN A 89 -2.23 -6.23 -11.27
CA ASN A 89 -1.07 -7.03 -10.88
C ASN A 89 -1.06 -7.45 -9.40
N ALA A 90 -1.97 -6.90 -8.59
CA ALA A 90 -2.03 -7.12 -7.15
C ALA A 90 -3.45 -7.31 -6.61
N LYS A 91 -3.56 -8.07 -5.53
CA LYS A 91 -4.78 -8.22 -4.72
C LYS A 91 -4.45 -7.87 -3.29
N PHE A 92 -5.29 -7.01 -2.71
CA PHE A 92 -5.24 -6.61 -1.32
C PHE A 92 -6.44 -7.24 -0.64
N LEU A 93 -6.18 -8.03 0.39
CA LEU A 93 -7.19 -8.66 1.21
C LEU A 93 -7.18 -7.97 2.56
N VAL A 94 -8.20 -7.18 2.82
CA VAL A 94 -8.36 -6.41 4.05
C VAL A 94 -9.29 -7.14 4.98
N GLY A 95 -8.92 -7.23 6.25
CA GLY A 95 -9.73 -7.83 7.29
C GLY A 95 -9.51 -7.11 8.60
N ASP A 96 -10.20 -7.59 9.63
CA ASP A 96 -9.97 -7.17 10.99
C ASP A 96 -9.29 -8.28 11.81
N LYS A 97 -8.60 -7.86 12.87
CA LYS A 97 -8.04 -8.77 13.85
C LYS A 97 -9.16 -9.28 14.76
N ILE A 98 -9.21 -10.59 14.97
CA ILE A 98 -10.18 -11.20 15.88
C ILE A 98 -9.57 -11.38 17.27
N ASN A 99 -8.25 -11.61 17.37
CA ASN A 99 -7.58 -11.87 18.64
C ASN A 99 -6.52 -10.82 18.96
N SER A 100 -6.61 -10.22 20.15
CA SER A 100 -5.99 -8.94 20.47
C SER A 100 -4.48 -8.99 20.73
N GLU A 101 -3.91 -10.07 21.24
CA GLU A 101 -2.52 -10.04 21.73
C GLU A 101 -1.56 -10.91 20.91
N HIS A 102 -0.78 -10.27 20.03
CA HIS A 102 0.45 -10.89 19.55
C HIS A 102 1.47 -10.82 20.69
N ARG A 103 1.49 -11.85 21.53
CA ARG A 103 2.55 -11.99 22.53
C ARG A 103 3.84 -12.40 21.82
N LYS A 104 4.95 -11.82 22.26
CA LYS A 104 6.30 -12.23 21.84
C LYS A 104 6.63 -13.61 22.39
N PRO A 105 7.45 -14.42 21.69
CA PRO A 105 7.83 -15.73 22.21
C PRO A 105 8.63 -15.55 23.50
N VAL A 106 8.51 -16.50 24.43
CA VAL A 106 9.30 -16.51 25.68
C VAL A 106 10.09 -17.81 25.82
N PRO A 107 11.17 -17.82 26.62
CA PRO A 107 11.91 -19.05 26.89
C PRO A 107 10.99 -20.17 27.40
N GLY A 108 11.17 -21.38 26.87
CA GLY A 108 10.35 -22.56 27.19
C GLY A 108 9.12 -22.76 26.31
N ASP A 109 8.71 -21.76 25.53
CA ASP A 109 7.66 -21.95 24.54
C ASP A 109 8.09 -22.96 23.46
N ASN A 110 7.12 -23.73 22.97
CA ASN A 110 7.32 -24.69 21.90
C ASN A 110 7.23 -23.99 20.54
N LEU A 111 8.20 -24.28 19.66
CA LEU A 111 8.22 -23.80 18.29
C LEU A 111 7.46 -24.79 17.39
N ILE A 112 6.33 -24.36 16.85
CA ILE A 112 5.42 -25.20 16.08
C ILE A 112 5.39 -24.81 14.62
N TYR A 113 5.55 -25.80 13.74
CA TYR A 113 5.32 -25.65 12.30
C TYR A 113 4.01 -26.33 11.90
N LEU A 114 3.09 -25.56 11.32
CA LEU A 114 1.85 -26.03 10.70
C LEU A 114 2.03 -26.01 9.19
N LYS A 115 1.97 -27.18 8.54
CA LYS A 115 2.18 -27.29 7.10
C LYS A 115 1.02 -26.65 6.32
N ALA A 116 1.33 -25.95 5.23
CA ALA A 116 0.32 -25.45 4.30
C ALA A 116 -0.50 -26.62 3.70
N ALA A 117 -1.82 -26.44 3.74
CA ALA A 117 -2.85 -27.30 3.19
C ALA A 117 -4.04 -26.41 2.78
N THR A 118 -5.09 -26.98 2.20
CA THR A 118 -6.29 -26.23 1.77
C THR A 118 -7.03 -25.55 2.92
N ASP A 119 -6.85 -26.04 4.14
CA ASP A 119 -7.52 -25.58 5.36
C ASP A 119 -6.54 -25.12 6.45
N ALA A 120 -5.28 -24.84 6.10
CA ALA A 120 -4.26 -24.43 7.08
C ALA A 120 -4.60 -23.09 7.75
N GLU A 121 -5.15 -22.13 7.01
CA GLU A 121 -5.62 -20.86 7.56
C GLU A 121 -6.75 -21.05 8.58
N VAL A 122 -7.71 -21.92 8.25
CA VAL A 122 -8.84 -22.24 9.14
C VAL A 122 -8.33 -22.96 10.39
N THR A 123 -7.42 -23.91 10.21
CA THR A 123 -6.78 -24.64 11.31
C THR A 123 -6.08 -23.66 12.25
N LEU A 124 -5.25 -22.75 11.72
CA LEU A 124 -4.55 -21.75 12.52
C LEU A 124 -5.51 -20.85 13.31
N LEU A 125 -6.57 -20.38 12.68
CA LEU A 125 -7.58 -19.54 13.34
C LEU A 125 -8.34 -20.29 14.44
N ASN A 126 -8.57 -21.59 14.27
CA ASN A 126 -9.14 -22.42 15.33
C ASN A 126 -8.16 -22.58 16.50
N VAL A 127 -6.86 -22.79 16.24
CA VAL A 127 -5.84 -22.85 17.31
C VAL A 127 -5.79 -21.54 18.07
N TRP A 128 -5.89 -20.41 17.38
CA TRP A 128 -5.99 -19.07 17.98
C TRP A 128 -7.16 -18.93 18.98
N ASN A 129 -8.24 -19.70 18.83
CA ASN A 129 -9.38 -19.69 19.75
C ASN A 129 -9.21 -20.62 20.96
N GLU A 130 -8.31 -21.61 20.87
CA GLU A 130 -8.14 -22.66 21.89
C GLU A 130 -6.85 -22.48 22.72
N ALA A 131 -5.83 -21.86 22.14
CA ALA A 131 -4.50 -21.72 22.71
C ALA A 131 -3.97 -20.29 22.56
N HIS A 132 -3.18 -19.85 23.54
CA HIS A 132 -2.51 -18.56 23.50
C HIS A 132 -1.29 -18.66 22.59
N LEU A 133 -1.49 -18.34 21.31
CA LEU A 133 -0.40 -18.32 20.33
C LEU A 133 0.47 -17.08 20.53
N SER A 134 1.78 -17.28 20.47
CA SER A 134 2.77 -16.20 20.43
C SER A 134 3.50 -16.22 19.09
N ALA A 135 3.94 -15.06 18.60
CA ALA A 135 4.88 -14.98 17.47
C ALA A 135 4.47 -15.75 16.18
N VAL A 136 3.22 -15.58 15.74
CA VAL A 136 2.69 -16.27 14.55
C VAL A 136 3.20 -15.61 13.27
N THR A 137 3.86 -16.38 12.41
CA THR A 137 4.38 -15.89 11.12
C THR A 137 4.11 -16.87 9.97
N VAL A 138 4.04 -16.33 8.75
CA VAL A 138 3.89 -17.11 7.52
C VAL A 138 5.26 -17.64 7.08
N VAL A 139 5.34 -18.93 6.82
CA VAL A 139 6.49 -19.56 6.16
C VAL A 139 6.16 -19.68 4.68
N ASN A 140 6.68 -18.78 3.84
CA ASN A 140 6.62 -18.96 2.38
C ASN A 140 7.64 -20.02 1.91
N GLN A 141 7.57 -20.38 0.64
CA GLN A 141 8.45 -21.39 0.04
C GLN A 141 9.92 -21.01 0.22
N GLY A 142 10.65 -21.81 1.01
CA GLY A 142 12.07 -21.60 1.29
C GLY A 142 12.38 -20.65 2.44
N TRP A 143 11.39 -20.29 3.27
CA TRP A 143 11.56 -19.29 4.33
C TRP A 143 11.76 -19.86 5.74
N LEU A 144 11.79 -21.19 5.92
CA LEU A 144 11.79 -21.77 7.26
C LEU A 144 12.96 -21.24 8.14
N GLY A 145 14.17 -21.18 7.59
CA GLY A 145 15.35 -20.69 8.31
C GLY A 145 15.21 -19.24 8.76
N VAL A 146 14.86 -18.36 7.83
CA VAL A 146 14.75 -16.93 8.13
C VAL A 146 13.54 -16.62 9.02
N SER A 147 12.42 -17.32 8.88
CA SER A 147 11.27 -17.20 9.78
C SER A 147 11.65 -17.54 11.22
N ILE A 148 12.43 -18.60 11.45
CA ILE A 148 12.92 -18.96 12.80
C ILE A 148 13.84 -17.87 13.33
N LEU A 149 14.76 -17.35 12.52
CA LEU A 149 15.64 -16.25 12.91
C LEU A 149 14.86 -14.99 13.31
N SER A 150 13.84 -14.61 12.54
CA SER A 150 12.98 -13.47 12.86
C SER A 150 12.33 -13.60 14.24
N LEU A 151 11.79 -14.78 14.57
CA LEU A 151 11.18 -15.02 15.88
C LEU A 151 12.20 -14.95 17.03
N CYS A 152 13.46 -15.34 16.78
CA CYS A 152 14.53 -15.27 17.77
C CYS A 152 15.01 -13.82 17.98
N ALA A 153 15.12 -13.05 16.90
CA ALA A 153 15.68 -11.69 16.93
C ALA A 153 14.83 -10.70 17.74
N GLU A 154 13.50 -10.85 17.77
CA GLU A 154 12.59 -9.92 18.45
C GLU A 154 12.80 -9.80 19.97
N GLN A 155 13.43 -10.82 20.59
CA GLN A 155 13.63 -10.93 22.04
C GLN A 155 15.04 -11.40 22.43
N GLU A 156 15.99 -11.36 21.48
CA GLU A 156 17.35 -11.90 21.67
C GLU A 156 17.37 -13.36 22.16
N LEU A 157 16.35 -14.13 21.78
CA LEU A 157 16.19 -15.53 22.18
C LEU A 157 17.05 -16.45 21.32
N GLY A 158 17.24 -17.65 21.85
CA GLY A 158 17.73 -18.79 21.10
C GLY A 158 16.64 -19.79 20.85
N VAL A 159 17.03 -20.86 20.18
CA VAL A 159 16.13 -21.96 19.88
C VAL A 159 16.89 -23.27 19.85
N ASP A 160 16.31 -24.26 20.53
CA ASP A 160 16.79 -25.64 20.53
C ASP A 160 15.96 -26.44 19.56
N LEU A 161 16.52 -26.72 18.39
CA LEU A 161 15.86 -27.44 17.32
C LEU A 161 16.03 -28.95 17.47
N ILE A 162 14.94 -29.70 17.28
CA ILE A 162 14.90 -31.16 17.42
C ILE A 162 14.75 -31.77 16.03
N LEU A 163 15.76 -32.52 15.61
CA LEU A 163 15.79 -33.20 14.31
C LEU A 163 15.38 -34.66 14.46
N THR A 164 14.48 -35.10 13.59
CA THR A 164 14.14 -36.52 13.40
C THR A 164 15.04 -37.19 12.37
N ASN A 165 15.71 -36.41 11.51
CA ASN A 165 16.70 -36.86 10.54
C ASN A 165 17.74 -35.76 10.28
N LYS A 166 19.03 -36.10 10.28
CA LYS A 166 20.12 -35.14 9.96
C LYS A 166 19.95 -34.45 8.60
N ARG A 167 19.30 -35.08 7.61
CA ARG A 167 19.02 -34.45 6.31
C ARG A 167 18.20 -33.16 6.42
N GLN A 168 17.43 -32.99 7.50
CA GLN A 168 16.63 -31.78 7.76
C GLN A 168 17.47 -30.51 7.93
N LEU A 169 18.77 -30.63 8.21
CA LEU A 169 19.69 -29.48 8.22
C LEU A 169 19.72 -28.73 6.88
N GLY A 170 19.38 -29.42 5.78
CA GLY A 170 19.27 -28.83 4.43
C GLY A 170 17.90 -28.24 4.11
N ASP A 171 16.88 -28.42 4.94
CA ASP A 171 15.48 -28.12 4.59
C ASP A 171 15.07 -26.66 4.86
N TYR A 172 15.90 -25.86 5.53
CA TYR A 172 15.55 -24.50 5.97
C TYR A 172 15.34 -23.50 4.81
N ASN A 173 15.85 -23.79 3.61
CA ASN A 173 15.54 -23.08 2.35
C ASN A 173 14.71 -23.90 1.35
N SER A 174 14.11 -25.01 1.78
CA SER A 174 13.35 -25.88 0.90
C SER A 174 12.09 -25.22 0.36
N ARG A 175 11.93 -25.20 -0.97
CA ARG A 175 10.72 -24.68 -1.64
C ARG A 175 9.48 -25.55 -1.42
N ASN A 176 9.66 -26.76 -0.88
CA ASN A 176 8.56 -27.68 -0.55
C ASN A 176 7.98 -27.42 0.85
N ILE A 177 8.60 -26.53 1.63
CA ILE A 177 8.15 -26.14 2.97
C ILE A 177 7.45 -24.79 2.85
N SER A 178 6.19 -24.76 3.24
CA SER A 178 5.38 -23.55 3.38
C SER A 178 4.27 -23.82 4.39
N GLY A 179 3.78 -22.79 5.06
CA GLY A 179 2.80 -22.94 6.13
C GLY A 179 2.88 -21.81 7.14
N PHE A 180 2.75 -22.16 8.41
CA PHE A 180 2.84 -21.23 9.53
C PHE A 180 3.87 -21.72 10.54
N LEU A 181 4.52 -20.76 11.17
CA LEU A 181 5.40 -20.98 12.32
C LEU A 181 4.83 -20.15 13.46
N PHE A 182 4.69 -20.74 14.64
CA PHE A 182 4.19 -20.03 15.80
C PHE A 182 4.72 -20.65 17.09
N SER A 183 4.72 -19.83 18.13
CA SER A 183 5.13 -20.20 19.48
C SER A 183 3.90 -20.58 20.31
N VAL A 184 4.01 -21.66 21.10
CA VAL A 184 2.95 -22.13 21.99
C VAL A 184 3.49 -22.37 23.39
N PRO A 185 2.93 -21.71 24.42
CA PRO A 185 3.28 -21.97 25.81
C PRO A 185 3.12 -23.44 26.17
N THR A 186 4.03 -23.97 26.99
CA THR A 186 4.00 -25.38 27.41
C THR A 186 2.66 -25.79 28.04
N ALA A 187 2.02 -24.87 28.76
CA ALA A 187 0.70 -25.08 29.37
C ALA A 187 -0.39 -25.36 28.33
N ASP A 188 -0.31 -24.72 27.16
CA ASP A 188 -1.29 -24.87 26.07
C ASP A 188 -0.88 -25.92 25.05
N PHE A 189 0.37 -26.40 25.06
CA PHE A 189 0.85 -27.41 24.11
C PHE A 189 0.02 -28.70 24.15
N LYS A 190 -0.50 -29.10 25.31
CA LYS A 190 -1.39 -30.29 25.40
C LYS A 190 -2.70 -30.10 24.63
N LYS A 191 -3.22 -28.87 24.52
CA LYS A 191 -4.44 -28.55 23.76
C LYS A 191 -4.25 -28.77 22.26
N MET A 192 -3.01 -28.68 21.78
CA MET A 192 -2.69 -28.98 20.37
C MET A 192 -2.84 -30.44 19.97
N ASN A 193 -2.99 -31.36 20.92
CA ASN A 193 -3.04 -32.80 20.65
C ASN A 193 -4.23 -33.21 19.78
N THR A 194 -5.32 -32.44 19.77
CA THR A 194 -6.48 -32.59 18.88
C THR A 194 -6.11 -32.43 17.40
N TRP A 195 -4.98 -31.80 17.09
CA TRP A 195 -4.54 -31.44 15.75
C TRP A 195 -3.26 -32.16 15.28
N LYS A 196 -2.82 -33.22 15.99
CA LYS A 196 -1.50 -33.89 15.85
C LYS A 196 -1.07 -34.23 14.41
N SER A 197 -1.99 -34.50 13.50
CA SER A 197 -1.68 -34.89 12.11
C SER A 197 -1.23 -33.72 11.22
N ARG A 198 -1.31 -32.47 11.70
CA ARG A 198 -1.14 -31.27 10.85
C ARG A 198 0.07 -30.40 11.22
N TRP A 199 0.61 -30.56 12.42
CA TRP A 199 1.72 -29.75 12.92
C TRP A 199 2.92 -30.59 13.35
N LYS A 200 4.08 -29.95 13.48
CA LYS A 200 5.32 -30.53 13.99
C LYS A 200 5.91 -29.62 15.05
N ASN A 201 6.28 -30.17 16.20
CA ASN A 201 7.14 -29.47 17.15
C ASN A 201 8.57 -29.50 16.59
N LEU A 202 9.13 -28.32 16.32
CA LEU A 202 10.49 -28.17 15.83
C LEU A 202 11.50 -28.01 16.97
N GLY A 203 11.05 -27.72 18.19
CA GLY A 203 11.94 -27.34 19.28
C GLY A 203 11.32 -26.41 20.31
N SER A 204 12.16 -25.74 21.08
CA SER A 204 11.72 -24.75 22.07
C SER A 204 12.64 -23.53 22.10
N PHE A 205 12.06 -22.37 22.43
CA PHE A 205 12.83 -21.15 22.62
C PHE A 205 13.66 -21.22 23.91
N THR A 206 14.84 -20.61 23.90
CA THR A 206 15.77 -20.61 25.04
C THR A 206 16.25 -19.21 25.38
N VAL A 207 16.76 -19.06 26.61
CA VAL A 207 17.36 -17.82 27.09
C VAL A 207 18.73 -17.54 26.45
N SER A 208 19.38 -18.57 25.90
CA SER A 208 20.68 -18.40 25.23
C SER A 208 20.48 -17.70 23.89
N ASN A 209 21.33 -16.79 23.45
CA ASN A 209 21.26 -16.22 22.09
C ASN A 209 21.77 -17.18 20.98
N LYS A 210 21.59 -18.49 21.18
CA LYS A 210 22.16 -19.56 20.38
C LYS A 210 21.07 -20.39 19.72
N ILE A 211 21.37 -20.83 18.52
CA ILE A 211 20.62 -21.83 17.78
C ILE A 211 21.35 -23.15 18.00
N THR A 212 20.72 -24.05 18.73
CA THR A 212 21.21 -25.42 18.88
C THR A 212 20.35 -26.36 18.04
N PHE A 213 20.93 -27.46 17.59
CA PHE A 213 20.16 -28.50 16.94
C PHE A 213 20.65 -29.88 17.38
N SER A 214 19.70 -30.74 17.72
CA SER A 214 19.91 -32.04 18.33
C SER A 214 19.31 -33.16 17.48
N TYR A 215 19.98 -34.32 17.46
CA TYR A 215 19.53 -35.51 16.75
C TYR A 215 19.67 -36.73 17.66
N ARG A 216 18.58 -37.49 17.84
CA ARG A 216 18.51 -38.63 18.78
C ARG A 216 18.97 -38.26 20.20
N GLY A 217 18.59 -37.08 20.67
CA GLY A 217 18.94 -36.56 22.01
C GLY A 217 20.35 -35.98 22.14
N ASN A 218 21.20 -36.10 21.12
CA ASN A 218 22.56 -35.53 21.16
C ASN A 218 22.61 -34.19 20.44
N MET A 219 23.20 -33.17 21.07
CA MET A 219 23.50 -31.90 20.41
C MET A 219 24.58 -32.13 19.35
N ILE A 220 24.30 -31.75 18.10
CA ILE A 220 25.23 -31.95 16.97
C ILE A 220 25.75 -30.62 16.40
N GLY A 221 25.21 -29.48 16.83
CA GLY A 221 25.77 -28.17 16.51
C GLY A 221 25.18 -27.04 17.34
N THR A 222 25.94 -25.95 17.44
CA THR A 222 25.57 -24.75 18.20
C THR A 222 26.13 -23.51 17.53
N LEU A 223 25.25 -22.57 17.19
CA LEU A 223 25.60 -21.37 16.44
C LEU A 223 25.02 -20.14 17.14
N PRO A 224 25.78 -19.03 17.27
CA PRO A 224 25.21 -17.80 17.79
C PRO A 224 24.21 -17.23 16.76
N ALA A 225 23.05 -16.76 17.20
CA ALA A 225 22.01 -16.23 16.31
C ALA A 225 22.50 -15.04 15.47
N ARG A 226 23.36 -14.18 16.06
CA ARG A 226 23.97 -13.02 15.38
C ARG A 226 24.80 -13.36 14.14
N LEU A 227 25.29 -14.59 14.02
CA LEU A 227 26.09 -15.07 12.88
C LEU A 227 25.43 -14.73 11.55
N PHE A 228 24.11 -14.93 11.46
CA PHE A 228 23.36 -14.76 10.22
C PHE A 228 23.19 -13.30 9.83
N HIS A 229 23.06 -12.41 10.81
CA HIS A 229 22.99 -10.96 10.59
C HIS A 229 24.32 -10.45 10.02
N GLU A 230 25.44 -10.79 10.67
CA GLU A 230 26.78 -10.38 10.23
C GLU A 230 27.15 -10.92 8.83
N LEU A 231 26.72 -12.15 8.51
CA LEU A 231 26.91 -12.73 7.18
C LEU A 231 26.03 -12.08 6.09
N GLN A 232 24.87 -11.52 6.47
CA GLN A 232 23.97 -10.83 5.55
C GLN A 232 24.48 -9.43 5.22
N GLU A 233 24.91 -8.64 6.20
CA GLU A 233 25.42 -7.28 6.02
C GLU A 233 26.61 -7.22 5.05
N ARG A 234 27.51 -8.21 5.13
CA ARG A 234 28.67 -8.33 4.23
C ARG A 234 28.31 -8.59 2.76
N ARG A 235 27.03 -8.84 2.44
CA ARG A 235 26.55 -9.19 1.09
C ARG A 235 25.55 -8.20 0.50
N LEU A 236 25.34 -7.05 1.12
CA LEU A 236 24.45 -6.02 0.58
C LEU A 236 25.01 -5.51 -0.76
N PRO A 237 24.30 -5.68 -1.89
CA PRO A 237 24.77 -5.19 -3.18
C PRO A 237 24.76 -3.66 -3.20
N ILE A 238 25.76 -3.06 -3.85
CA ILE A 238 25.73 -1.64 -4.22
C ILE A 238 24.65 -1.47 -5.28
N ILE A 239 23.62 -0.67 -5.01
CA ILE A 239 22.58 -0.35 -6.00
C ILE A 239 23.21 0.64 -7.00
N PRO A 240 23.23 0.33 -8.30
CA PRO A 240 23.72 1.26 -9.31
C PRO A 240 22.90 2.54 -9.30
N GLN A 241 23.56 3.70 -9.23
CA GLN A 241 22.92 5.02 -9.31
C GLN A 241 22.70 5.48 -10.76
N THR A 242 22.70 4.57 -11.73
CA THR A 242 22.57 4.94 -13.14
C THR A 242 21.13 5.30 -13.48
N THR A 243 20.84 6.60 -13.45
CA THR A 243 19.66 7.18 -14.10
C THR A 243 19.59 6.74 -15.56
N PRO A 244 18.39 6.43 -16.10
CA PRO A 244 18.22 6.23 -17.54
C PRO A 244 18.77 7.46 -18.27
N LYS A 245 19.47 7.24 -19.40
CA LYS A 245 19.83 8.36 -20.29
C LYS A 245 18.53 9.07 -20.67
N LYS A 246 18.48 10.40 -20.53
CA LYS A 246 17.38 11.20 -21.05
C LYS A 246 17.27 10.89 -22.54
N GLU A 247 16.25 10.15 -22.96
CA GLU A 247 15.92 10.08 -24.37
C GLU A 247 15.52 11.49 -24.79
N HIS A 248 16.32 12.08 -25.68
CA HIS A 248 15.92 13.27 -26.43
C HIS A 248 14.85 12.87 -27.45
N SER A 249 13.68 12.43 -26.98
CA SER A 249 12.58 12.18 -27.89
C SER A 249 12.00 13.52 -28.35
N ASN A 250 11.91 13.72 -29.66
CA ASN A 250 11.20 14.83 -30.31
C ASN A 250 9.67 14.75 -30.10
N ALA A 251 9.20 14.11 -29.01
CA ALA A 251 7.78 13.96 -28.72
C ALA A 251 7.20 15.31 -28.30
N ASN A 252 6.00 15.63 -28.81
CA ASN A 252 5.26 16.86 -28.51
C ASN A 252 5.40 17.25 -27.03
N LYS A 253 6.01 18.42 -26.76
CA LYS A 253 6.17 18.95 -25.40
C LYS A 253 4.82 19.17 -24.70
N TYR A 254 3.73 19.24 -25.46
CA TYR A 254 2.39 19.58 -24.98
C TYR A 254 1.33 18.58 -25.44
N VAL A 255 0.32 18.38 -24.60
CA VAL A 255 -0.89 17.64 -24.97
C VAL A 255 -1.73 18.48 -25.94
N LYS A 256 -2.39 17.83 -26.91
CA LYS A 256 -3.09 18.52 -28.00
C LYS A 256 -4.46 19.00 -27.52
N GLU A 257 -4.71 20.30 -27.64
CA GLU A 257 -6.02 20.89 -27.31
C GLU A 257 -7.13 20.28 -28.18
N PRO A 258 -8.29 19.93 -27.61
CA PRO A 258 -9.39 19.38 -28.38
C PRO A 258 -10.24 20.50 -28.98
N ALA A 259 -10.86 20.24 -30.12
CA ALA A 259 -11.82 21.19 -30.71
C ALA A 259 -13.17 21.23 -29.95
N ASN A 260 -13.47 20.21 -29.13
CA ASN A 260 -14.75 20.09 -28.43
C ASN A 260 -14.56 19.57 -27.00
N PHE A 261 -14.54 20.50 -26.03
CA PHE A 261 -14.38 20.19 -24.60
C PHE A 261 -15.52 19.33 -24.04
N LYS A 262 -16.77 19.56 -24.47
CA LYS A 262 -17.94 18.78 -24.02
C LYS A 262 -17.80 17.30 -24.37
N LEU A 263 -17.36 16.98 -25.58
CA LEU A 263 -17.14 15.60 -26.00
C LEU A 263 -16.01 14.93 -25.20
N VAL A 264 -14.94 15.66 -24.90
CA VAL A 264 -13.83 15.15 -24.09
C VAL A 264 -14.28 14.92 -22.65
N LEU A 265 -15.01 15.86 -22.04
CA LEU A 265 -15.58 15.69 -20.70
C LEU A 265 -16.40 14.41 -20.60
N LYS A 266 -17.32 14.18 -21.54
CA LYS A 266 -18.14 12.95 -21.58
C LYS A 266 -17.28 11.68 -21.64
N LYS A 267 -16.25 11.68 -22.49
CA LYS A 267 -15.32 10.54 -22.60
C LYS A 267 -14.56 10.30 -21.30
N LEU A 268 -14.10 11.36 -20.64
CA LEU A 268 -13.38 11.27 -19.36
C LEU A 268 -14.29 10.77 -18.24
N VAL A 269 -15.48 11.35 -18.08
CA VAL A 269 -16.48 10.92 -17.09
C VAL A 269 -16.84 9.45 -17.30
N LYS A 270 -17.13 9.05 -18.54
CA LYS A 270 -17.44 7.66 -18.88
C LYS A 270 -16.28 6.72 -18.56
N ALA A 271 -15.07 7.05 -19.00
CA ALA A 271 -13.91 6.20 -18.77
C ALA A 271 -13.58 6.09 -17.27
N GLN A 272 -13.84 7.12 -16.46
CA GLN A 272 -13.72 7.03 -15.02
C GLN A 272 -14.78 6.10 -14.43
N GLN A 273 -16.03 6.19 -14.89
CA GLN A 273 -17.11 5.27 -14.50
C GLN A 273 -16.81 3.80 -14.85
N ASP A 274 -16.22 3.53 -16.00
CA ASP A 274 -15.83 2.17 -16.43
C ASP A 274 -14.69 1.60 -15.54
N LEU A 275 -13.77 2.46 -15.11
CA LEU A 275 -12.64 2.13 -14.21
C LEU A 275 -13.05 1.95 -12.74
N ILE A 276 -14.26 2.36 -12.33
CA ILE A 276 -14.84 2.03 -11.01
C ILE A 276 -15.02 0.50 -10.83
N THR A 277 -14.65 -0.31 -11.82
CA THR A 277 -14.36 -1.74 -11.68
C THR A 277 -13.04 -2.07 -10.97
N LEU A 278 -12.48 -1.19 -10.12
CA LEU A 278 -11.82 -1.69 -8.90
C LEU A 278 -12.88 -2.55 -8.18
N LYS A 279 -12.76 -3.88 -8.33
CA LYS A 279 -13.76 -4.80 -7.80
C LYS A 279 -13.61 -4.88 -6.28
N PHE A 280 -14.22 -3.94 -5.59
CA PHE A 280 -14.54 -4.05 -4.17
C PHE A 280 -15.66 -5.08 -4.02
N THR A 281 -15.48 -6.06 -3.14
CA THR A 281 -16.49 -7.09 -2.84
C THR A 281 -16.44 -7.27 -1.32
N PRO A 282 -17.28 -6.55 -0.51
CA PRO A 282 -18.61 -7.02 -0.09
C PRO A 282 -19.68 -5.90 0.18
N ILE A 283 -20.85 -6.27 0.75
CA ILE A 283 -22.17 -5.60 0.91
C ILE A 283 -22.18 -4.04 0.93
N ARG A 284 -22.82 -3.45 -0.10
CA ARG A 284 -23.36 -2.06 -0.22
C ARG A 284 -22.45 -0.89 0.21
N GLN A 285 -21.80 -0.28 -0.78
CA GLN A 285 -21.90 1.16 -1.14
C GLN A 285 -21.01 1.38 -2.37
N ARG A 286 -21.57 1.95 -3.44
CA ARG A 286 -20.84 2.25 -4.69
C ARG A 286 -20.60 3.75 -4.78
N ILE A 287 -19.56 4.04 -5.54
CA ILE A 287 -19.19 5.30 -6.21
C ILE A 287 -18.17 6.13 -5.43
N THR A 288 -16.92 5.66 -5.44
CA THR A 288 -15.64 6.35 -5.17
C THR A 288 -14.56 5.28 -4.93
N PRO A 289 -13.24 5.58 -4.99
CA PRO A 289 -12.20 4.59 -4.72
C PRO A 289 -12.04 4.29 -3.22
N PHE A 290 -13.10 4.47 -2.42
CA PHE A 290 -13.09 4.21 -0.99
C PHE A 290 -14.15 3.18 -0.57
N THR A 291 -13.95 2.58 0.60
CA THR A 291 -14.92 1.67 1.21
C THR A 291 -14.71 1.58 2.72
N ALA A 292 -15.76 1.32 3.49
CA ALA A 292 -15.69 1.14 4.94
C ALA A 292 -15.68 -0.35 5.31
N ILE A 293 -14.88 -0.72 6.32
CA ILE A 293 -14.90 -2.05 6.92
C ILE A 293 -15.37 -1.93 8.36
N ASN A 294 -16.44 -2.67 8.68
CA ASN A 294 -17.04 -2.81 10.01
C ASN A 294 -17.29 -1.47 10.73
N SER A 295 -17.52 -0.41 9.97
CA SER A 295 -17.69 0.97 10.47
C SER A 295 -16.53 1.47 11.37
N SER A 296 -15.37 0.80 11.32
CA SER A 296 -14.20 1.04 12.17
C SER A 296 -13.05 1.65 11.38
N PHE A 297 -12.92 1.25 10.11
CA PHE A 297 -11.95 1.83 9.18
C PHE A 297 -12.62 2.26 7.89
N VAL A 298 -12.13 3.36 7.33
CA VAL A 298 -12.39 3.76 5.95
C VAL A 298 -11.09 3.62 5.18
N LEU A 299 -11.17 2.98 4.02
CA LEU A 299 -10.05 2.74 3.12
C LEU A 299 -10.25 3.52 1.85
N SER A 300 -9.17 4.00 1.24
CA SER A 300 -9.15 4.57 -0.10
C SER A 300 -8.01 3.96 -0.90
N ALA A 301 -8.17 3.91 -2.22
CA ALA A 301 -7.13 3.51 -3.16
C ALA A 301 -6.76 4.68 -4.08
N SER A 302 -5.54 4.66 -4.63
CA SER A 302 -5.18 5.56 -5.72
C SER A 302 -6.01 5.23 -6.95
N ASP A 303 -6.51 6.26 -7.64
CA ASP A 303 -7.32 6.06 -8.84
C ASP A 303 -6.50 5.99 -10.13
N HIS A 304 -5.29 6.57 -10.20
CA HIS A 304 -4.40 6.51 -11.37
C HIS A 304 -2.91 6.51 -10.99
N PRO A 305 -2.08 5.68 -11.64
CA PRO A 305 -0.65 5.75 -11.47
C PRO A 305 -0.06 6.87 -12.34
N TYR A 306 0.29 8.01 -11.72
CA TYR A 306 0.94 9.16 -12.36
C TYR A 306 2.44 8.95 -12.60
N ILE A 307 2.85 7.73 -12.97
CA ILE A 307 4.24 7.31 -12.95
C ILE A 307 4.82 7.33 -14.37
N LYS A 308 5.95 8.03 -14.51
CA LYS A 308 6.83 7.93 -15.69
C LYS A 308 8.13 7.23 -15.32
N PRO A 309 8.71 6.40 -16.21
CA PRO A 309 10.02 5.77 -15.99
C PRO A 309 11.16 6.74 -15.67
N GLN A 310 11.07 7.99 -16.11
CA GLN A 310 12.09 9.02 -15.86
C GLN A 310 11.98 9.69 -14.48
N GLU A 311 10.78 9.71 -13.89
CA GLU A 311 10.51 10.32 -12.57
C GLU A 311 9.70 9.38 -11.64
N PRO A 312 10.15 8.14 -11.43
CA PRO A 312 9.40 7.13 -10.67
C PRO A 312 9.18 7.54 -9.21
N ARG A 313 10.16 8.20 -8.58
CA ARG A 313 10.07 8.67 -7.20
C ARG A 313 8.88 9.60 -6.98
N VAL A 314 8.80 10.65 -7.80
CA VAL A 314 7.71 11.65 -7.77
C VAL A 314 6.38 10.97 -8.09
N GLY A 315 6.33 10.11 -9.11
CA GLY A 315 5.13 9.35 -9.45
C GLY A 315 4.61 8.51 -8.27
N SER A 316 5.50 7.84 -7.53
CA SER A 316 5.10 7.08 -6.34
C SER A 316 4.58 7.98 -5.22
N MET A 317 5.18 9.14 -4.99
CA MET A 317 4.71 10.11 -4.01
C MET A 317 3.30 10.60 -4.36
N ILE A 318 3.06 10.91 -5.64
CA ILE A 318 1.76 11.34 -6.15
C ILE A 318 0.70 10.27 -5.93
N THR A 319 1.01 9.00 -6.26
CA THR A 319 0.08 7.88 -6.08
C THR A 319 -0.39 7.75 -4.62
N ILE A 320 0.53 7.91 -3.66
CA ILE A 320 0.21 7.83 -2.22
C ILE A 320 -0.55 9.07 -1.74
N ALA A 321 -0.12 10.27 -2.17
CA ALA A 321 -0.81 11.51 -1.87
C ALA A 321 -2.26 11.47 -2.38
N ASN A 322 -2.48 10.93 -3.58
CA ASN A 322 -3.80 10.76 -4.15
C ASN A 322 -4.71 9.87 -3.29
N ALA A 323 -4.23 8.69 -2.90
CA ALA A 323 -4.98 7.78 -2.04
C ALA A 323 -5.30 8.42 -0.67
N ALA A 324 -4.31 9.06 -0.04
CA ALA A 324 -4.49 9.77 1.22
C ALA A 324 -5.52 10.91 1.09
N ARG A 325 -5.45 11.71 0.03
CA ARG A 325 -6.36 12.82 -0.23
C ARG A 325 -7.80 12.37 -0.45
N HIS A 326 -8.01 11.25 -1.15
CA HIS A 326 -9.33 10.62 -1.26
C HIS A 326 -9.94 10.34 0.11
N LEU A 327 -9.16 9.86 1.08
CA LEU A 327 -9.63 9.60 2.43
C LEU A 327 -9.91 10.89 3.22
N VAL A 328 -9.05 11.89 3.05
CA VAL A 328 -9.18 13.20 3.70
C VAL A 328 -10.45 13.93 3.26
N CYS A 329 -10.82 13.86 1.98
CA CYS A 329 -12.10 14.41 1.48
C CYS A 329 -13.33 13.77 2.15
N LEU A 330 -13.19 12.61 2.80
CA LEU A 330 -14.25 11.98 3.58
C LEU A 330 -14.25 12.39 5.05
N GLY A 331 -13.34 13.30 5.43
CA GLY A 331 -13.13 13.71 6.82
C GLY A 331 -12.42 12.67 7.69
N VAL A 332 -11.71 11.72 7.06
CA VAL A 332 -10.99 10.65 7.76
C VAL A 332 -9.48 10.88 7.62
N LYS A 333 -8.78 10.98 8.75
CA LYS A 333 -7.32 11.11 8.76
C LYS A 333 -6.67 9.78 8.32
N PRO A 334 -5.82 9.78 7.29
CA PRO A 334 -5.07 8.59 6.90
C PRO A 334 -4.02 8.29 7.97
N VAL A 335 -3.91 7.02 8.36
CA VAL A 335 -2.97 6.54 9.39
C VAL A 335 -2.19 5.33 8.90
N TYR A 336 -2.79 4.52 8.03
CA TYR A 336 -2.23 3.26 7.55
C TYR A 336 -2.08 3.27 6.05
N MET A 337 -1.10 2.53 5.55
CA MET A 337 -0.98 2.23 4.13
C MET A 337 -0.49 0.81 3.86
N ALA A 338 -0.86 0.29 2.70
CA ALA A 338 -0.21 -0.87 2.10
C ALA A 338 0.03 -0.56 0.62
N ALA A 339 1.17 -1.02 0.07
CA ALA A 339 1.46 -0.81 -1.35
C ALA A 339 2.12 -2.01 -2.03
N ALA A 340 1.81 -2.19 -3.30
CA ALA A 340 2.46 -3.13 -4.20
C ALA A 340 3.25 -2.36 -5.26
N PHE A 341 4.54 -2.67 -5.38
CA PHE A 341 5.47 -2.04 -6.31
C PHE A 341 5.74 -2.98 -7.49
N HIS A 342 5.38 -2.53 -8.68
CA HIS A 342 5.43 -3.35 -9.90
C HIS A 342 6.62 -2.93 -10.77
N GLY A 343 7.69 -3.73 -10.72
CA GLY A 343 8.92 -3.54 -11.49
C GLY A 343 8.98 -4.35 -12.80
N GLY A 344 9.98 -3.99 -13.62
CA GLY A 344 10.39 -4.69 -14.85
C GLY A 344 11.29 -5.90 -14.59
N ASP A 345 12.32 -6.11 -15.42
CA ASP A 345 13.29 -7.20 -15.26
C ASP A 345 14.35 -6.84 -14.21
N LEU A 346 14.29 -7.49 -13.05
CA LEU A 346 15.21 -7.21 -11.96
C LEU A 346 16.65 -7.72 -12.19
N ASN A 347 16.95 -8.32 -13.35
CA ASN A 347 18.33 -8.55 -13.79
C ASN A 347 18.95 -7.28 -14.42
N ASN A 348 18.13 -6.34 -14.88
CA ASN A 348 18.54 -5.07 -15.48
C ASN A 348 18.76 -3.98 -14.41
N ASP A 349 19.88 -3.24 -14.52
CA ASP A 349 20.22 -2.15 -13.58
C ASP A 349 19.18 -1.02 -13.56
N THR A 350 18.67 -0.63 -14.73
CA THR A 350 17.67 0.44 -14.88
C THR A 350 16.36 0.07 -14.18
N ASP A 351 15.87 -1.16 -14.35
CA ASP A 351 14.63 -1.61 -13.70
C ASP A 351 14.80 -1.74 -12.18
N ARG A 352 15.99 -2.14 -11.71
CA ARG A 352 16.33 -2.11 -10.29
C ARG A 352 16.34 -0.69 -9.73
N TRP A 353 16.91 0.27 -10.48
CA TRP A 353 16.92 1.68 -10.10
C TRP A 353 15.50 2.26 -10.06
N ILE A 354 14.67 2.01 -11.09
CA ILE A 354 13.27 2.45 -11.12
C ILE A 354 12.52 1.93 -9.90
N LEU A 355 12.64 0.64 -9.58
CA LEU A 355 11.99 0.05 -8.42
C LEU A 355 12.48 0.67 -7.11
N HIS A 356 13.77 0.95 -6.98
CA HIS A 356 14.34 1.66 -5.83
C HIS A 356 13.72 3.06 -5.65
N GLU A 357 13.59 3.81 -6.74
CA GLU A 357 13.00 5.14 -6.70
C GLU A 357 11.51 5.11 -6.36
N LEU A 358 10.74 4.13 -6.85
CA LEU A 358 9.34 3.94 -6.43
C LEU A 358 9.24 3.74 -4.91
N VAL A 359 10.03 2.80 -4.39
CA VAL A 359 10.02 2.46 -2.96
C VAL A 359 10.52 3.64 -2.10
N SER A 360 11.52 4.39 -2.57
CA SER A 360 12.03 5.58 -1.89
C SER A 360 11.01 6.72 -1.85
N GLY A 361 10.36 7.01 -2.98
CA GLY A 361 9.28 8.01 -3.05
C GLY A 361 8.10 7.61 -2.17
N SER A 362 7.82 6.31 -2.05
CA SER A 362 6.81 5.82 -1.11
C SER A 362 7.15 6.10 0.35
N ARG A 363 8.40 5.88 0.76
CA ARG A 363 8.87 6.19 2.11
C ARG A 363 8.81 7.68 2.42
N GLU A 364 9.18 8.53 1.46
CA GLU A 364 9.09 9.99 1.62
C GLU A 364 7.64 10.44 1.83
N ALA A 365 6.72 9.92 1.01
CA ALA A 365 5.29 10.18 1.18
C ALA A 365 4.73 9.67 2.51
N ALA A 366 5.07 8.42 2.87
CA ALA A 366 4.64 7.83 4.14
C ALA A 366 5.13 8.65 5.34
N THR A 367 6.38 9.14 5.29
CA THR A 367 6.96 9.97 6.36
C THR A 367 6.24 11.32 6.46
N ALA A 368 6.04 12.01 5.34
CA ALA A 368 5.40 13.33 5.33
C ALA A 368 3.94 13.28 5.79
N PHE A 369 3.19 12.25 5.39
CA PHE A 369 1.80 12.05 5.78
C PHE A 369 1.62 11.27 7.09
N GLN A 370 2.72 10.91 7.76
CA GLN A 370 2.72 10.10 9.00
C GLN A 370 1.96 8.77 8.86
N LEU A 371 2.10 8.11 7.71
CA LEU A 371 1.46 6.82 7.43
C LEU A 371 2.32 5.68 7.95
N ARG A 372 1.68 4.77 8.68
CA ARG A 372 2.26 3.50 9.08
C ARG A 372 2.10 2.46 7.98
N TYR A 373 3.21 1.83 7.61
CA TYR A 373 3.23 0.73 6.66
C TYR A 373 2.65 -0.53 7.31
N VAL A 374 1.50 -1.01 6.83
CA VAL A 374 0.87 -2.25 7.33
C VAL A 374 1.42 -3.46 6.59
N ASN A 375 1.63 -3.35 5.28
CA ASN A 375 2.18 -4.42 4.45
C ASN A 375 2.69 -3.89 3.10
N GLY A 376 3.65 -4.57 2.48
CA GLY A 376 4.08 -4.26 1.11
C GLY A 376 4.53 -5.47 0.32
N MET A 377 4.54 -5.30 -1.00
CA MET A 377 4.87 -6.35 -1.95
C MET A 377 5.65 -5.78 -3.13
N ILE A 378 6.63 -6.55 -3.62
CA ILE A 378 7.30 -6.26 -4.90
C ILE A 378 6.91 -7.33 -5.91
N THR A 379 6.60 -6.93 -7.13
CA THR A 379 6.47 -7.84 -8.26
C THR A 379 7.46 -7.47 -9.36
N LYS A 380 7.79 -8.44 -10.21
CA LYS A 380 8.73 -8.26 -11.34
C LYS A 380 8.13 -8.70 -12.67
N ASN A 381 8.82 -8.41 -13.77
CA ASN A 381 8.48 -8.83 -15.13
C ASN A 381 7.04 -8.45 -15.53
N ASN A 382 6.58 -7.27 -15.12
CA ASN A 382 5.23 -6.81 -15.40
C ASN A 382 5.21 -6.11 -16.76
N SER A 383 4.25 -6.42 -17.63
CA SER A 383 4.12 -5.75 -18.93
C SER A 383 3.76 -4.27 -18.80
N LEU A 384 3.04 -3.92 -17.73
CA LEU A 384 2.72 -2.55 -17.35
C LEU A 384 3.60 -2.19 -16.14
N HIS A 385 4.74 -1.53 -16.39
CA HIS A 385 5.66 -1.02 -15.37
C HIS A 385 6.28 0.31 -15.86
N PRO A 386 6.74 1.17 -14.94
CA PRO A 386 6.58 1.10 -13.49
C PRO A 386 5.16 1.45 -13.01
N ILE A 387 4.64 0.72 -12.03
CA ILE A 387 3.34 0.99 -11.39
C ILE A 387 3.45 0.81 -9.87
N VAL A 388 2.71 1.62 -9.11
CA VAL A 388 2.47 1.44 -7.69
C VAL A 388 0.97 1.36 -7.47
N ASP A 389 0.52 0.29 -6.83
CA ASP A 389 -0.84 0.16 -6.35
C ASP A 389 -0.84 0.40 -4.84
N VAL A 390 -1.64 1.35 -4.35
CA VAL A 390 -1.68 1.70 -2.92
C VAL A 390 -3.11 1.71 -2.39
N ILE A 391 -3.24 1.30 -1.13
CA ILE A 391 -4.41 1.58 -0.30
C ILE A 391 -3.95 2.31 0.96
N THR A 392 -4.69 3.36 1.31
CA THR A 392 -4.58 4.05 2.60
C THR A 392 -5.81 3.77 3.45
N ALA A 393 -5.67 3.79 4.77
CA ALA A 393 -6.77 3.60 5.70
C ALA A 393 -6.67 4.54 6.90
N GLY A 394 -7.82 4.87 7.46
CA GLY A 394 -7.96 5.69 8.66
C GLY A 394 -9.06 5.16 9.55
N ALA A 395 -8.90 5.33 10.86
CA ALA A 395 -9.89 4.90 11.83
C ALA A 395 -11.10 5.85 11.85
N GLY A 396 -12.29 5.30 12.03
CA GLY A 396 -13.54 6.05 12.15
C GLY A 396 -14.51 5.81 10.99
N LYS A 397 -15.34 6.82 10.74
CA LYS A 397 -16.44 6.79 9.76
C LYS A 397 -16.34 7.98 8.83
N VAL A 398 -16.97 7.87 7.66
CA VAL A 398 -17.13 8.97 6.71
C VAL A 398 -17.90 10.12 7.39
N ARG A 399 -17.36 11.33 7.31
CA ARG A 399 -17.91 12.57 7.87
C ARG A 399 -18.30 13.60 6.80
N CYS A 400 -17.83 13.42 5.58
CA CYS A 400 -18.12 14.29 4.45
C CYS A 400 -18.39 13.45 3.20
N SER A 401 -19.31 13.92 2.37
CA SER A 401 -19.69 13.27 1.12
C SER A 401 -19.01 13.97 -0.07
N PRO A 402 -18.63 13.25 -1.14
CA PRO A 402 -18.22 13.88 -2.40
C PRO A 402 -19.41 14.45 -3.20
N GLU A 403 -20.65 14.22 -2.76
CA GLU A 403 -21.88 14.61 -3.44
C GLU A 403 -22.18 16.10 -3.34
N PHE A 404 -22.50 16.73 -4.46
CA PHE A 404 -23.06 18.08 -4.45
C PHE A 404 -24.57 17.98 -4.31
N ASN A 405 -25.11 18.38 -3.15
CA ASN A 405 -26.52 18.13 -2.80
C ASN A 405 -27.33 19.39 -2.45
N THR A 406 -26.70 20.55 -2.31
CA THR A 406 -27.39 21.77 -1.82
C THR A 406 -27.29 22.90 -2.83
N PRO A 407 -28.40 23.25 -3.51
CA PRO A 407 -28.47 24.45 -4.36
C PRO A 407 -28.06 25.71 -3.60
N GLY A 408 -27.38 26.62 -4.28
CA GLY A 408 -26.92 27.88 -3.70
C GLY A 408 -25.57 27.80 -2.97
N ASP A 409 -25.12 26.59 -2.59
CA ASP A 409 -23.78 26.41 -2.02
C ASP A 409 -22.70 26.92 -2.97
N PHE A 410 -21.67 27.53 -2.38
CA PHE A 410 -20.51 28.00 -3.11
C PHE A 410 -19.54 26.86 -3.36
N VAL A 411 -19.06 26.77 -4.60
CA VAL A 411 -18.00 25.84 -5.01
C VAL A 411 -16.68 26.56 -4.84
N THR A 412 -15.83 26.06 -3.93
CA THR A 412 -14.52 26.64 -3.63
C THR A 412 -13.42 25.64 -3.91
N MET A 413 -12.42 26.07 -4.68
CA MET A 413 -11.23 25.30 -4.99
C MET A 413 -10.15 25.61 -3.95
N ILE A 414 -9.56 24.56 -3.37
CA ILE A 414 -8.51 24.62 -2.35
C ILE A 414 -7.22 24.06 -2.94
N GLY A 415 -6.15 24.85 -2.87
CA GLY A 415 -4.92 24.67 -3.61
C GLY A 415 -4.86 25.55 -4.86
N SER A 416 -3.85 25.33 -5.72
CA SER A 416 -3.62 26.14 -6.91
C SER A 416 -3.53 25.26 -8.15
N LEU A 417 -4.51 25.39 -9.05
CA LEU A 417 -4.49 24.70 -10.34
C LEU A 417 -3.28 25.13 -11.18
N ARG A 418 -2.48 24.15 -11.63
CA ARG A 418 -1.31 24.34 -12.49
C ARG A 418 -1.56 23.92 -13.94
N GLY A 419 -2.62 23.17 -14.20
CA GLY A 419 -2.98 22.77 -15.56
C GLY A 419 -2.15 21.63 -16.14
N GLU A 420 -1.55 20.80 -15.27
CA GLU A 420 -0.67 19.70 -15.69
C GLU A 420 -1.45 18.60 -16.42
N THR A 421 -1.26 18.47 -17.74
CA THR A 421 -1.96 17.49 -18.58
C THR A 421 -1.07 16.32 -19.04
N GLY A 422 0.24 16.34 -18.82
CA GLY A 422 1.09 15.21 -19.25
C GLY A 422 0.90 13.97 -18.38
N SER A 423 0.88 12.79 -19.01
CA SER A 423 0.50 11.51 -18.34
C SER A 423 -0.86 11.50 -17.64
N SER A 424 -1.69 12.50 -17.91
CA SER A 424 -3.09 12.52 -17.47
C SER A 424 -3.93 11.51 -18.25
N MET A 425 -5.07 11.15 -17.69
CA MET A 425 -6.10 10.40 -18.41
C MET A 425 -6.59 11.16 -19.65
N TYR A 426 -6.58 12.49 -19.60
CA TYR A 426 -6.86 13.33 -20.76
C TYR A 426 -5.83 13.11 -21.89
N ALA A 427 -4.53 13.07 -21.57
CA ALA A 427 -3.49 12.74 -22.55
C ALA A 427 -3.65 11.33 -23.13
N ASP A 428 -4.01 10.35 -22.29
CA ASP A 428 -4.24 8.97 -22.71
C ASP A 428 -5.36 8.88 -23.76
N ILE A 429 -6.47 9.60 -23.55
CA ILE A 429 -7.61 9.64 -24.49
C ILE A 429 -7.23 10.34 -25.80
N ILE A 430 -6.54 11.48 -25.72
CA ILE A 430 -6.22 12.30 -26.90
C ILE A 430 -5.13 11.66 -27.75
N HIS A 431 -4.12 11.05 -27.13
CA HIS A 431 -2.95 10.51 -27.81
C HIS A 431 -2.92 8.98 -27.91
N LYS A 432 -4.03 8.30 -27.55
CA LYS A 432 -4.17 6.84 -27.61
C LYS A 432 -3.10 6.12 -26.78
N ASN A 433 -2.98 6.50 -25.51
CA ASN A 433 -2.01 5.96 -24.52
C ASN A 433 -0.53 6.19 -24.87
N LYS A 434 -0.21 7.15 -25.75
CA LYS A 434 1.17 7.59 -25.95
C LYS A 434 1.54 8.57 -24.84
N GLN A 435 2.69 8.36 -24.22
CA GLN A 435 3.21 9.28 -23.21
C GLN A 435 3.59 10.62 -23.85
N VAL A 436 2.88 11.69 -23.47
CA VAL A 436 3.03 13.05 -24.00
C VAL A 436 2.98 14.04 -22.83
N GLY A 437 3.60 15.21 -22.98
CA GLY A 437 3.61 16.29 -21.98
C GLY A 437 4.58 16.06 -20.82
N HIS A 438 4.75 17.05 -19.95
CA HIS A 438 5.50 16.89 -18.68
C HIS A 438 4.62 16.20 -17.62
N PRO A 439 5.16 15.28 -16.81
CA PRO A 439 4.40 14.67 -15.72
C PRO A 439 3.95 15.72 -14.70
N SER A 440 2.87 15.44 -13.98
CA SER A 440 2.49 16.23 -12.82
C SER A 440 3.58 16.19 -11.75
N THR A 441 3.76 17.30 -11.07
CA THR A 441 4.65 17.46 -9.93
C THR A 441 3.87 17.47 -8.62
N ILE A 442 4.55 17.31 -7.48
CA ILE A 442 3.94 17.43 -6.16
C ILE A 442 4.79 18.31 -5.24
N ASP A 443 4.13 19.25 -4.57
CA ASP A 443 4.68 19.92 -3.39
C ASP A 443 4.11 19.20 -2.18
N ILE A 444 4.93 18.37 -1.55
CA ILE A 444 4.48 17.50 -0.47
C ILE A 444 4.15 18.28 0.81
N VAL A 445 4.82 19.42 1.05
CA VAL A 445 4.54 20.27 2.21
C VAL A 445 3.17 20.93 2.04
N MET A 446 2.91 21.44 0.83
CA MET A 446 1.62 22.01 0.47
C MET A 446 0.49 20.97 0.52
N GLU A 447 0.75 19.73 0.09
CA GLU A 447 -0.20 18.62 0.21
C GLU A 447 -0.54 18.30 1.67
N CYS A 448 0.44 18.28 2.60
CA CYS A 448 0.18 18.09 4.02
C CYS A 448 -0.73 19.19 4.60
N ARG A 449 -0.44 20.45 4.27
CA ARG A 449 -1.24 21.62 4.71
C ARG A 449 -2.66 21.57 4.15
N LEU A 450 -2.80 21.22 2.87
CA LEU A 450 -4.09 21.03 2.23
C LEU A 450 -4.91 19.97 2.98
N GLN A 451 -4.31 18.82 3.28
CA GLN A 451 -5.00 17.74 3.99
C GLN A 451 -5.46 18.17 5.38
N GLU A 452 -4.63 18.94 6.11
CA GLU A 452 -4.98 19.50 7.41
C GLU A 452 -6.17 20.47 7.34
N VAL A 453 -6.16 21.42 6.39
CA VAL A 453 -7.26 22.39 6.18
C VAL A 453 -8.57 21.68 5.87
N ILE A 454 -8.56 20.66 5.01
CA ILE A 454 -9.77 19.90 4.67
C ILE A 454 -10.29 19.12 5.87
N LEU A 455 -9.42 18.42 6.62
CA LEU A 455 -9.83 17.70 7.83
C LEU A 455 -10.41 18.66 8.89
N GLN A 456 -9.79 19.82 9.09
CA GLN A 456 -10.25 20.84 10.02
C GLN A 456 -11.61 21.40 9.60
N GLY A 457 -11.76 21.83 8.35
CA GLY A 457 -13.00 22.40 7.83
C GLY A 457 -14.18 21.43 7.88
N ILE A 458 -13.94 20.13 7.67
CA ILE A 458 -14.95 19.08 7.84
C ILE A 458 -15.26 18.89 9.33
N ALA A 459 -14.23 18.83 10.20
CA ALA A 459 -14.42 18.58 11.62
C ALA A 459 -15.23 19.68 12.34
N VAL A 460 -15.10 20.94 11.91
CA VAL A 460 -15.88 22.06 12.46
C VAL A 460 -17.21 22.30 11.72
N GLY A 461 -17.52 21.49 10.70
CA GLY A 461 -18.81 21.54 9.99
C GLY A 461 -18.95 22.64 8.94
N LEU A 462 -17.86 23.30 8.52
CA LEU A 462 -17.88 24.34 7.50
C LEU A 462 -17.98 23.75 6.08
N ILE A 463 -17.29 22.63 5.84
CA ILE A 463 -17.31 21.93 4.55
C ILE A 463 -18.54 21.02 4.45
N ARG A 464 -19.41 21.27 3.47
CA ARG A 464 -20.62 20.47 3.20
C ARG A 464 -20.35 19.26 2.32
N SER A 465 -19.49 19.42 1.32
CA SER A 465 -19.01 18.34 0.46
C SER A 465 -17.55 18.58 0.08
N ALA A 466 -16.81 17.50 -0.20
CA ALA A 466 -15.42 17.59 -0.64
C ALA A 466 -15.09 16.49 -1.66
N VAL A 467 -14.46 16.89 -2.76
CA VAL A 467 -13.99 15.98 -3.81
C VAL A 467 -12.57 16.36 -4.21
N ASN A 468 -11.67 15.40 -4.28
CA ASN A 468 -10.32 15.67 -4.77
C ASN A 468 -10.31 15.86 -6.28
N VAL A 469 -9.41 16.72 -6.77
CA VAL A 469 -9.10 16.77 -8.19
C VAL A 469 -8.00 15.75 -8.48
N SER A 470 -8.32 14.80 -9.35
CA SER A 470 -7.45 13.69 -9.74
C SER A 470 -7.60 13.47 -11.26
N ARG A 471 -7.84 12.23 -11.68
CA ARG A 471 -8.12 11.83 -13.06
C ARG A 471 -9.17 12.70 -13.72
N GLY A 472 -8.87 13.14 -14.93
CA GLY A 472 -9.73 13.99 -15.73
C GLY A 472 -9.80 15.45 -15.29
N GLY A 473 -9.15 15.83 -14.18
CA GLY A 473 -9.02 17.21 -13.75
C GLY A 473 -10.29 17.83 -13.15
N LEU A 474 -10.24 19.15 -12.98
CA LEU A 474 -11.24 19.93 -12.25
C LEU A 474 -12.65 19.75 -12.81
N ALA A 475 -12.79 19.78 -14.14
CA ALA A 475 -14.10 19.70 -14.78
C ALA A 475 -14.77 18.35 -14.55
N VAL A 476 -13.99 17.27 -14.51
CA VAL A 476 -14.47 15.90 -14.28
C VAL A 476 -14.79 15.66 -12.80
N ALA A 477 -13.99 16.19 -11.88
CA ALA A 477 -14.27 16.12 -10.44
C ALA A 477 -15.66 16.71 -10.11
N ILE A 478 -15.94 17.92 -10.60
CA ILE A 478 -17.24 18.59 -10.44
C ILE A 478 -18.37 17.80 -11.12
N ALA A 479 -18.14 17.32 -12.35
CA ALA A 479 -19.13 16.52 -13.08
C ALA A 479 -19.53 15.24 -12.33
N ASN A 480 -18.56 14.54 -11.73
CA ASN A 480 -18.84 13.35 -10.94
C ASN A 480 -19.59 13.68 -9.64
N SER A 481 -19.21 14.75 -8.93
CA SER A 481 -19.93 15.19 -7.73
C SER A 481 -21.39 15.59 -8.01
N LEU A 482 -21.66 16.22 -9.16
CA LEU A 482 -23.02 16.49 -9.63
C LEU A 482 -23.78 15.22 -10.00
N PHE A 483 -23.11 14.25 -10.63
CA PHE A 483 -23.72 12.97 -10.99
C PHE A 483 -24.13 12.15 -9.76
N LEU A 484 -23.37 12.26 -8.68
CA LEU A 484 -23.67 11.59 -7.42
C LEU A 484 -24.78 12.28 -6.61
N GLY A 485 -24.97 13.58 -6.83
CA GLY A 485 -25.97 14.37 -6.14
C GLY A 485 -27.41 14.06 -6.57
N SER A 486 -28.34 14.79 -5.95
CA SER A 486 -29.76 14.67 -6.27
C SER A 486 -30.09 15.07 -7.71
N ASP A 487 -31.13 14.43 -8.26
CA ASP A 487 -31.64 14.74 -9.60
C ASP A 487 -32.03 16.23 -9.73
N GLY A 488 -31.65 16.85 -10.86
CA GLY A 488 -31.97 18.26 -11.14
C GLY A 488 -30.91 19.26 -10.69
N LEU A 489 -29.84 18.81 -10.02
CA LEU A 489 -28.73 19.69 -9.66
C LEU A 489 -27.82 20.00 -10.85
N GLY A 490 -27.26 21.21 -10.83
CA GLY A 490 -26.28 21.74 -11.78
C GLY A 490 -25.17 22.51 -11.05
N ALA A 491 -24.27 23.10 -11.82
CA ALA A 491 -23.29 24.04 -11.28
C ALA A 491 -22.95 25.11 -12.32
N ARG A 492 -22.70 26.33 -11.83
CA ARG A 492 -22.16 27.43 -12.63
C ARG A 492 -20.78 27.79 -12.11
N ILE A 493 -19.77 27.47 -12.90
CA ILE A 493 -18.36 27.68 -12.59
C ILE A 493 -17.83 28.82 -13.45
N HIS A 494 -17.22 29.80 -12.79
CA HIS A 494 -16.52 30.93 -13.38
C HIS A 494 -15.10 30.96 -12.82
N PHE A 495 -14.15 30.48 -13.60
CA PHE A 495 -12.75 30.40 -13.19
C PHE A 495 -11.83 30.69 -14.37
N SER A 496 -10.86 31.59 -14.17
CA SER A 496 -9.90 31.94 -15.21
C SER A 496 -8.49 31.95 -14.65
N ARG A 497 -7.54 31.47 -15.46
CA ARG A 497 -6.10 31.58 -15.25
C ARG A 497 -5.42 31.75 -16.60
N LYS A 498 -4.20 32.29 -16.61
CA LYS A 498 -3.38 32.44 -17.82
C LYS A 498 -2.74 31.09 -18.23
N ILE A 499 -3.57 30.09 -18.50
CA ILE A 499 -3.22 28.74 -18.98
C ILE A 499 -4.19 28.35 -20.11
N ARG A 500 -3.93 27.26 -20.82
CA ARG A 500 -4.83 26.81 -21.90
C ARG A 500 -6.16 26.30 -21.36
N ASN A 501 -7.20 26.29 -22.20
CA ASN A 501 -8.53 25.86 -21.77
C ASN A 501 -8.58 24.36 -21.44
N ASP A 502 -7.86 23.51 -22.17
CA ASP A 502 -7.75 22.08 -21.83
C ASP A 502 -7.00 21.85 -20.52
N GLU A 503 -5.97 22.65 -20.24
CA GLU A 503 -5.22 22.62 -18.98
C GLU A 503 -6.09 23.09 -17.81
N LEU A 504 -6.90 24.14 -18.00
CA LEU A 504 -7.85 24.65 -17.03
C LEU A 504 -8.92 23.61 -16.65
N LEU A 505 -9.45 22.89 -17.64
CA LEU A 505 -10.55 21.95 -17.45
C LEU A 505 -10.05 20.57 -16.99
N PHE A 506 -8.99 20.07 -17.62
CA PHE A 506 -8.56 18.66 -17.53
C PHE A 506 -7.17 18.46 -16.94
N GLY A 507 -6.52 19.52 -16.45
CA GLY A 507 -5.26 19.41 -15.74
C GLY A 507 -5.41 18.59 -14.44
N GLU A 508 -4.60 17.55 -14.29
CA GLU A 508 -4.59 16.63 -13.14
C GLU A 508 -3.54 17.09 -12.12
N THR A 509 -3.76 18.31 -11.61
CA THR A 509 -2.88 18.98 -10.65
C THR A 509 -2.95 18.31 -9.28
N GLN A 510 -1.79 18.01 -8.70
CA GLN A 510 -1.67 17.46 -7.35
C GLN A 510 -1.80 18.56 -6.29
N GLY A 511 -2.30 18.24 -5.09
CA GLY A 511 -2.59 19.23 -4.06
C GLY A 511 -3.82 20.09 -4.35
N LEU A 512 -4.89 19.51 -4.90
CA LEU A 512 -6.10 20.23 -5.25
C LEU A 512 -7.37 19.49 -4.82
N VAL A 513 -8.28 20.20 -4.16
CA VAL A 513 -9.59 19.73 -3.68
C VAL A 513 -10.66 20.77 -4.04
N VAL A 514 -11.86 20.33 -4.36
CA VAL A 514 -13.05 21.18 -4.49
C VAL A 514 -13.98 20.87 -3.34
N VAL A 515 -14.45 21.93 -2.67
CA VAL A 515 -15.41 21.84 -1.57
C VAL A 515 -16.66 22.66 -1.86
N THR A 516 -17.78 22.29 -1.24
CA THR A 516 -18.94 23.18 -1.13
C THR A 516 -19.08 23.76 0.26
N LEU A 517 -19.44 25.05 0.31
CA LEU A 517 -19.58 25.86 1.52
C LEU A 517 -20.90 26.62 1.48
N CYS A 518 -21.52 26.82 2.65
CA CYS A 518 -22.61 27.79 2.74
C CYS A 518 -22.05 29.22 2.71
N GLU A 519 -22.89 30.18 2.33
CA GLU A 519 -22.51 31.60 2.24
C GLU A 519 -21.91 32.13 3.55
N ASN A 520 -22.51 31.79 4.70
CA ASN A 520 -22.08 32.25 6.00
C ASN A 520 -20.74 31.64 6.45
N ASP A 521 -20.35 30.50 5.86
CA ASP A 521 -19.14 29.76 6.25
C ASP A 521 -17.91 30.18 5.42
N LEU A 522 -18.10 30.92 4.33
CA LEU A 522 -17.03 31.30 3.40
C LEU A 522 -15.87 32.03 4.10
N ILE A 523 -16.17 33.08 4.86
CA ILE A 523 -15.17 33.93 5.52
C ILE A 523 -14.40 33.13 6.57
N GLU A 524 -15.09 32.31 7.35
CA GLU A 524 -14.46 31.53 8.41
C GLU A 524 -13.54 30.45 7.83
N PHE A 525 -13.98 29.78 6.77
CA PHE A 525 -13.15 28.79 6.10
C PHE A 525 -11.95 29.42 5.36
N GLU A 526 -12.11 30.62 4.79
CA GLU A 526 -11.00 31.38 4.21
C GLU A 526 -9.95 31.74 5.27
N ARG A 527 -10.35 32.10 6.50
CA ARG A 527 -9.42 32.34 7.61
C ARG A 527 -8.61 31.10 7.98
N ILE A 528 -9.24 29.92 8.00
CA ILE A 528 -8.54 28.65 8.22
C ILE A 528 -7.49 28.44 7.11
N CYS A 529 -7.88 28.63 5.85
CA CYS A 529 -6.98 28.51 4.70
C CYS A 529 -5.80 29.48 4.80
N MET A 530 -6.05 30.76 5.11
CA MET A 530 -5.02 31.79 5.26
C MET A 530 -4.04 31.48 6.39
N THR A 531 -4.54 31.04 7.54
CA THR A 531 -3.72 30.72 8.73
C THR A 531 -2.77 29.55 8.44
N THR A 532 -3.23 28.54 7.72
CA THR A 532 -2.42 27.38 7.33
C THR A 532 -1.58 27.63 6.07
N GLY A 533 -1.78 28.76 5.39
CA GLY A 533 -1.05 29.14 4.17
C GLY A 533 -1.45 28.33 2.94
N VAL A 534 -2.73 27.99 2.81
CA VAL A 534 -3.30 27.26 1.68
C VAL A 534 -4.20 28.19 0.87
N PRO A 535 -4.01 28.38 -0.45
CA PRO A 535 -4.91 29.18 -1.25
C PRO A 535 -6.30 28.56 -1.32
N SER A 536 -7.32 29.38 -1.15
CA SER A 536 -8.71 29.07 -1.47
C SER A 536 -9.20 30.05 -2.53
N THR A 537 -10.06 29.58 -3.43
CA THR A 537 -10.67 30.44 -4.45
C THR A 537 -12.07 29.94 -4.73
N THR A 538 -13.06 30.77 -4.45
CA THR A 538 -14.46 30.48 -4.80
C THR A 538 -14.62 30.63 -6.30
N ILE A 539 -15.01 29.54 -6.97
CA ILE A 539 -15.06 29.43 -8.43
C ILE A 539 -16.48 29.31 -8.98
N GLY A 540 -17.50 29.25 -8.14
CA GLY A 540 -18.86 29.07 -8.63
C GLY A 540 -19.87 28.74 -7.56
N ARG A 541 -21.03 28.25 -7.99
CA ARG A 541 -22.12 27.82 -7.11
C ARG A 541 -22.87 26.61 -7.68
N ILE A 542 -23.49 25.83 -6.80
CA ILE A 542 -24.42 24.76 -7.14
C ILE A 542 -25.77 25.37 -7.55
N THR A 543 -26.38 24.85 -8.60
CA THR A 543 -27.68 25.28 -9.14
C THR A 543 -28.70 24.15 -9.14
N ASP A 544 -29.96 24.49 -9.36
CA ASP A 544 -31.13 23.61 -9.40
C ASP A 544 -31.77 23.52 -10.80
N ASP A 545 -31.04 23.96 -11.83
CA ASP A 545 -31.48 23.99 -13.23
C ASP A 545 -31.00 22.78 -14.05
N GLY A 546 -30.32 21.83 -13.41
CA GLY A 546 -29.81 20.61 -14.05
C GLY A 546 -28.67 20.81 -15.04
N ASN A 547 -28.11 22.03 -15.16
CA ASN A 547 -27.08 22.35 -16.14
C ASN A 547 -25.70 22.47 -15.50
N TYR A 548 -24.71 21.81 -16.09
CA TYR A 548 -23.31 22.03 -15.75
C TYR A 548 -22.69 23.02 -16.74
N ILE A 549 -22.38 24.20 -16.23
CA ILE A 549 -21.78 25.30 -16.97
C ILE A 549 -20.39 25.61 -16.37
N PHE A 550 -19.36 25.60 -17.21
CA PHE A 550 -18.01 26.02 -16.85
C PHE A 550 -17.53 27.05 -17.88
N ASN A 551 -17.47 28.31 -17.46
CA ASN A 551 -17.25 29.46 -18.34
C ASN A 551 -18.19 29.37 -19.57
N ASP A 552 -17.67 29.71 -20.74
CA ASP A 552 -18.24 29.50 -22.07
C ASP A 552 -17.79 28.16 -22.71
N LEU A 553 -16.93 27.40 -22.02
CA LEU A 553 -16.29 26.18 -22.54
C LEU A 553 -17.17 24.94 -22.43
N ILE A 554 -17.94 24.84 -21.35
CA ILE A 554 -18.84 23.71 -21.06
C ILE A 554 -20.23 24.26 -20.77
N ASN A 555 -21.21 23.70 -21.45
CA ASN A 555 -22.63 23.87 -21.16
C ASN A 555 -23.33 22.58 -21.58
N ILE A 556 -23.70 21.76 -20.59
CA ILE A 556 -24.33 20.46 -20.81
C ILE A 556 -25.28 20.12 -19.67
N PRO A 557 -26.48 19.56 -19.95
CA PRO A 557 -27.32 18.99 -18.90
C PRO A 557 -26.61 17.83 -18.18
N VAL A 558 -26.64 17.81 -16.85
CA VAL A 558 -25.93 16.78 -16.04
C VAL A 558 -26.35 15.37 -16.45
N LYS A 559 -27.65 15.16 -16.74
CA LYS A 559 -28.21 13.87 -17.22
C LYS A 559 -27.62 13.37 -18.55
N GLN A 560 -26.93 14.23 -19.29
CA GLN A 560 -26.27 13.86 -20.55
C GLN A 560 -24.79 13.53 -20.35
N LEU A 561 -24.17 13.74 -19.19
CA LEU A 561 -22.73 13.52 -18.97
C LEU A 561 -22.30 12.05 -19.15
N SER A 562 -23.18 11.10 -18.86
CA SER A 562 -22.93 9.65 -18.97
C SER A 562 -23.41 8.99 -20.27
N LYS A 563 -24.10 9.74 -21.15
CA LYS A 563 -24.57 9.28 -22.47
C LYS A 563 -23.53 9.56 -23.55
#